data_AF-A0A1B7NZM1-F1
#
_entry.id   AF-A0A1B7NZM1-F1
#
_cell.length_a   1.000
_cell.length_b   1.000
_cell.length_c   1.000
_cell.angle_alpha   90.00
_cell.angle_beta   90.00
_cell.angle_gamma   90.00
#
_symmetry.space_group_name_H-M   'P 1'
#
loop_
_entity.id
_entity.type
_entity.pdbx_description
1 polymer ?
#
loop_
_entity_poly.entity_id
_entity_poly.type
_entity_poly.pdbx_seq_one_letter_code
_entity_poly.pdbx_strand_id
1 'polypeptide(L)'
;MRDVKFLLIASALTAVINPAFGSRLDGEPLSCDDALISIANQTEIDFYSACPEIRHTFGVSHDFIGRFEVRNVTSILGRFNSGYLGRKLKLSDRVDDKVTSISMPDLEEVGGWVLIGYLNELTNVSFPKLHSIGVDMAVVGNPKLKSIAFPELKNVTSGVLIDGDFNEVSFPKLKQVGFMQVKSTGDLDCRALGKNLSSLVFHPNSPSDEGKGFTCWTFDENNRYNSSDPEPTGAPTGAGPKLPYVLNPLHR
;
A
#
# COMPACT_ATOMS: atom_id res chain seq x y z
N MET A 1 -54.11 -35.59 37.96
CA MET A 1 -53.54 -35.75 36.60
C MET A 1 -54.30 -34.81 35.68
N ARG A 2 -53.71 -33.67 35.36
CA ARG A 2 -54.19 -32.73 34.35
C ARG A 2 -52.95 -32.28 33.59
N ASP A 3 -52.99 -32.55 32.29
CA ASP A 3 -51.86 -32.51 31.38
C ASP A 3 -51.25 -31.12 31.22
N VAL A 4 -49.93 -31.15 31.15
CA VAL A 4 -49.05 -30.03 30.82
C VAL A 4 -49.09 -29.80 29.31
N LYS A 5 -49.52 -28.62 28.88
CA LYS A 5 -49.20 -28.08 27.55
C LYS A 5 -48.43 -26.78 27.73
N PHE A 6 -47.11 -26.87 27.72
CA PHE A 6 -46.21 -25.74 27.49
C PHE A 6 -46.14 -25.49 25.99
N LEU A 7 -46.71 -24.37 25.53
CA LEU A 7 -46.40 -23.77 24.24
C LEU A 7 -45.32 -22.71 24.50
N LEU A 8 -44.06 -23.08 24.27
CA LEU A 8 -42.96 -22.13 24.13
C LEU A 8 -42.95 -21.63 22.69
N ILE A 9 -43.47 -20.43 22.46
CA ILE A 9 -43.16 -19.66 21.25
C ILE A 9 -42.45 -18.40 21.73
N ALA A 10 -41.12 -18.43 21.71
CA ALA A 10 -40.31 -17.24 21.93
C ALA A 10 -38.98 -17.41 21.20
N SER A 11 -38.86 -16.74 20.06
CA SER A 11 -37.68 -15.92 19.76
C SER A 11 -38.05 -15.02 18.59
N ALA A 12 -38.57 -13.84 18.94
CA ALA A 12 -38.45 -12.69 18.08
C ALA A 12 -36.96 -12.41 17.92
N LEU A 13 -36.40 -12.67 16.73
CA LEU A 13 -35.10 -12.11 16.36
C LEU A 13 -35.28 -10.59 16.26
N THR A 14 -34.89 -9.88 17.31
CA THR A 14 -34.63 -8.46 17.22
C THR A 14 -33.36 -8.28 16.40
N ALA A 15 -33.51 -7.99 15.11
CA ALA A 15 -32.41 -7.50 14.30
C ALA A 15 -31.97 -6.14 14.86
N VAL A 16 -30.87 -6.13 15.61
CA VAL A 16 -30.19 -4.90 16.00
C VAL A 16 -29.46 -4.42 14.74
N ILE A 17 -30.08 -3.48 14.04
CA ILE A 17 -29.43 -2.73 12.96
C ILE A 17 -28.38 -1.84 13.61
N ASN A 18 -27.12 -2.28 13.59
CA ASN A 18 -26.00 -1.45 14.00
C ASN A 18 -25.45 -0.74 12.76
N PRO A 19 -25.40 0.60 12.72
CA PRO A 19 -24.88 1.34 11.58
C PRO A 19 -23.35 1.43 11.72
N ALA A 20 -22.66 0.35 11.35
CA ALA A 20 -21.22 0.35 11.22
C ALA A 20 -20.85 -0.28 9.88
N PHE A 21 -20.13 0.49 9.07
CA PHE A 21 -19.53 0.16 7.78
C PHE A 21 -19.26 -1.34 7.57
N GLY A 22 -20.10 -1.99 6.75
CA GLY A 22 -19.78 -3.07 5.82
C GLY A 22 -18.77 -4.15 6.22
N SER A 23 -18.71 -4.59 7.48
CA SER A 23 -18.13 -5.88 7.83
C SER A 23 -19.15 -6.97 7.52
N ARG A 24 -18.74 -8.03 6.83
CA ARG A 24 -19.56 -9.22 6.61
C ARG A 24 -20.17 -9.69 7.94
N LEU A 25 -21.47 -9.94 7.94
CA LEU A 25 -22.15 -10.47 9.12
C LEU A 25 -21.62 -11.89 9.41
N ASP A 26 -21.28 -12.15 10.67
CA ASP A 26 -20.82 -13.47 11.10
C ASP A 26 -21.80 -14.56 10.63
N GLY A 27 -21.31 -15.48 9.80
CA GLY A 27 -22.06 -16.65 9.33
C GLY A 27 -22.59 -16.60 7.89
N GLU A 28 -22.44 -15.50 7.14
CA GLU A 28 -22.68 -15.54 5.69
C GLU A 28 -21.62 -16.41 4.98
N PRO A 29 -21.93 -17.09 3.86
CA PRO A 29 -20.96 -17.88 3.09
C PRO A 29 -19.99 -16.97 2.31
N LEU A 30 -18.78 -17.49 2.00
CA LEU A 30 -17.76 -16.76 1.24
C LEU A 30 -18.20 -16.61 -0.23
N SER A 31 -17.96 -15.43 -0.82
CA SER A 31 -18.23 -15.15 -2.23
C SER A 31 -17.12 -14.32 -2.86
N CYS A 32 -16.75 -14.61 -4.12
CA CYS A 32 -15.78 -13.81 -4.87
C CYS A 32 -16.25 -12.36 -5.12
N ASP A 33 -17.57 -12.12 -5.01
CA ASP A 33 -18.18 -10.79 -5.17
C ASP A 33 -18.31 -10.02 -3.84
N ASP A 34 -17.71 -10.51 -2.74
CA ASP A 34 -17.71 -9.82 -1.44
C ASP A 34 -17.12 -8.41 -1.58
N ALA A 35 -17.85 -7.40 -1.08
CA ALA A 35 -17.48 -5.99 -1.26
C ALA A 35 -16.26 -5.56 -0.43
N LEU A 36 -16.07 -6.19 0.73
CA LEU A 36 -14.96 -5.93 1.64
C LEU A 36 -14.35 -7.27 2.08
N ILE A 37 -13.27 -7.65 1.42
CA ILE A 37 -12.52 -8.88 1.73
C ILE A 37 -11.33 -8.50 2.61
N SER A 38 -11.39 -8.90 3.88
CA SER A 38 -10.35 -8.69 4.88
C SER A 38 -9.91 -10.04 5.42
N ILE A 39 -8.84 -10.60 4.84
CA ILE A 39 -8.40 -11.97 5.08
C ILE A 39 -7.78 -12.11 6.47
N ALA A 40 -8.38 -12.93 7.33
CA ALA A 40 -7.96 -13.17 8.71
C ALA A 40 -7.32 -14.55 8.91
N ASN A 41 -7.57 -15.52 8.03
CA ASN A 41 -7.15 -16.91 8.25
C ASN A 41 -6.94 -17.69 6.94
N GLN A 42 -6.46 -18.93 7.08
CA GLN A 42 -6.14 -19.80 5.94
C GLN A 42 -7.38 -20.24 5.15
N THR A 43 -8.53 -20.46 5.81
CA THR A 43 -9.76 -20.86 5.12
C THR A 43 -10.20 -19.82 4.09
N GLU A 44 -10.06 -18.53 4.44
CA GLU A 44 -10.34 -17.43 3.53
C GLU A 44 -9.30 -17.36 2.40
N ILE A 45 -8.00 -17.54 2.71
CA ILE A 45 -6.96 -17.65 1.67
C ILE A 45 -7.33 -18.74 0.65
N ASP A 46 -7.67 -19.94 1.14
CA ASP A 46 -7.96 -21.09 0.29
C ASP A 46 -9.18 -20.82 -0.60
N PHE A 47 -10.21 -20.16 -0.06
CA PHE A 47 -11.39 -19.77 -0.82
C PHE A 47 -11.07 -18.72 -1.89
N TYR A 48 -10.46 -17.59 -1.51
CA TYR A 48 -10.23 -16.49 -2.45
C TYR A 48 -9.13 -16.80 -3.47
N SER A 49 -8.26 -17.77 -3.20
CA SER A 49 -7.34 -18.32 -4.20
C SER A 49 -8.04 -19.09 -5.33
N ALA A 50 -9.35 -19.31 -5.23
CA ALA A 50 -10.18 -19.83 -6.31
C ALA A 50 -10.91 -18.72 -7.11
N CYS A 51 -10.70 -17.44 -6.78
CA CYS A 51 -11.31 -16.29 -7.43
C CYS A 51 -10.26 -15.56 -8.31
N PRO A 52 -10.20 -15.78 -9.64
CA PRO A 52 -9.19 -15.13 -10.48
C PRO A 52 -9.29 -13.58 -10.50
N GLU A 53 -10.51 -13.07 -10.32
CA GLU A 53 -10.80 -11.64 -10.28
C GLU A 53 -11.52 -11.29 -8.97
N ILE A 54 -11.06 -10.23 -8.31
CA ILE A 54 -11.69 -9.64 -7.12
C ILE A 54 -12.23 -8.26 -7.49
N ARG A 55 -13.54 -8.04 -7.36
CA ARG A 55 -14.19 -6.80 -7.82
C ARG A 55 -13.93 -5.58 -6.95
N HIS A 56 -13.76 -5.78 -5.65
CA HIS A 56 -13.83 -4.70 -4.67
C HIS A 56 -12.57 -4.62 -3.80
N THR A 57 -12.74 -4.34 -2.50
CA THR A 57 -11.60 -4.19 -1.59
C THR A 57 -11.10 -5.58 -1.20
N PHE A 58 -9.81 -5.79 -1.36
CA PHE A 58 -9.09 -6.99 -0.92
C PHE A 58 -7.97 -6.59 0.03
N GLY A 59 -7.73 -7.36 1.07
CA GLY A 59 -6.72 -6.99 2.03
C GLY A 59 -6.47 -8.00 3.12
N VAL A 60 -5.46 -7.70 3.92
CA VAL A 60 -5.05 -8.52 5.06
C VAL A 60 -5.66 -7.93 6.33
N SER A 61 -6.41 -8.74 7.08
CA SER A 61 -6.98 -8.35 8.36
C SER A 61 -5.89 -8.12 9.42
N HIS A 62 -6.19 -7.27 10.40
CA HIS A 62 -5.35 -7.04 11.57
C HIS A 62 -5.19 -8.28 12.46
N ASP A 63 -6.10 -9.24 12.33
CA ASP A 63 -6.06 -10.53 13.04
C ASP A 63 -5.16 -11.56 12.34
N PHE A 64 -4.72 -11.30 11.10
CA PHE A 64 -3.87 -12.22 10.35
C PHE A 64 -2.47 -12.29 10.96
N ILE A 65 -1.95 -13.51 11.13
CA ILE A 65 -0.64 -13.76 11.72
C ILE A 65 0.23 -14.57 10.77
N GLY A 66 1.45 -14.09 10.52
CA GLY A 66 2.46 -14.82 9.77
C GLY A 66 2.46 -14.49 8.28
N ARG A 67 2.68 -15.52 7.45
CA ARG A 67 2.92 -15.33 6.00
C ARG A 67 1.61 -15.35 5.24
N PHE A 68 1.29 -14.25 4.57
CA PHE A 68 0.14 -14.11 3.69
C PHE A 68 0.55 -14.46 2.26
N GLU A 69 -0.10 -15.46 1.67
CA GLU A 69 0.06 -15.81 0.26
C GLU A 69 -1.28 -16.21 -0.36
N VAL A 70 -1.66 -15.53 -1.45
CA VAL A 70 -2.87 -15.83 -2.22
C VAL A 70 -2.48 -16.06 -3.68
N ARG A 71 -2.84 -17.21 -4.24
CA ARG A 71 -2.49 -17.62 -5.60
C ARG A 71 -3.69 -17.50 -6.54
N ASN A 72 -3.43 -17.56 -7.85
CA ASN A 72 -4.42 -17.52 -8.94
C ASN A 72 -5.27 -16.24 -9.04
N VAL A 73 -5.27 -15.35 -8.05
CA VAL A 73 -5.85 -14.00 -8.19
C VAL A 73 -4.96 -13.22 -9.14
N THR A 74 -5.47 -12.93 -10.34
CA THR A 74 -4.76 -12.18 -11.37
C THR A 74 -5.13 -10.71 -11.39
N SER A 75 -6.35 -10.36 -10.98
CA SER A 75 -6.82 -8.97 -10.97
C SER A 75 -7.62 -8.62 -9.71
N ILE A 76 -7.34 -7.45 -9.15
CA ILE A 76 -8.18 -6.79 -8.14
C ILE A 76 -8.70 -5.51 -8.78
N LEU A 77 -9.96 -5.49 -9.23
CA LEU A 77 -10.55 -4.29 -9.86
C LEU A 77 -10.67 -3.12 -8.88
N GLY A 78 -10.84 -3.42 -7.60
CA GLY A 78 -10.84 -2.44 -6.52
C GLY A 78 -9.43 -2.20 -5.98
N ARG A 79 -9.27 -2.26 -4.67
CA ARG A 79 -8.04 -1.83 -3.97
C ARG A 79 -7.44 -2.95 -3.13
N PHE A 80 -6.12 -2.95 -3.03
CA PHE A 80 -5.38 -3.81 -2.12
C PHE A 80 -4.96 -3.01 -0.89
N ASN A 81 -5.32 -3.48 0.31
CA ASN A 81 -4.89 -2.87 1.57
C ASN A 81 -4.27 -3.89 2.53
N SER A 82 -3.13 -3.55 3.12
CA SER A 82 -2.65 -4.20 4.32
C SER A 82 -2.12 -3.13 5.28
N GLY A 83 -2.67 -3.14 6.49
CA GLY A 83 -2.41 -2.14 7.51
C GLY A 83 -3.18 -0.84 7.31
N TYR A 84 -2.57 0.28 7.70
CA TYR A 84 -3.30 1.53 7.97
C TYR A 84 -2.81 2.73 7.16
N LEU A 85 -3.68 3.71 6.99
CA LEU A 85 -3.30 5.06 6.57
C LEU A 85 -2.96 5.88 7.82
N GLY A 86 -1.68 6.12 8.04
CA GLY A 86 -1.15 6.96 9.12
C GLY A 86 -0.61 6.21 10.33
N ARG A 87 0.25 6.90 11.08
CA ARG A 87 0.88 6.40 12.32
C ARG A 87 -0.17 6.18 13.40
N LYS A 88 0.02 5.14 14.22
CA LYS A 88 -0.75 4.95 15.45
C LYS A 88 -0.60 6.17 16.37
N LEU A 89 -1.72 6.82 16.69
CA LEU A 89 -1.77 7.92 17.64
C LEU A 89 -1.72 7.39 19.08
N LYS A 90 -1.22 8.18 20.04
CA LYS A 90 -1.01 7.75 21.45
C LYS A 90 -2.29 7.26 22.15
N LEU A 91 -3.45 7.74 21.73
CA LEU A 91 -4.76 7.37 22.29
C LEU A 91 -5.53 6.39 21.39
N SER A 92 -4.88 5.83 20.38
CA SER A 92 -5.51 4.91 19.44
C SER A 92 -5.54 3.49 20.03
N ASP A 93 -6.71 2.87 19.94
CA ASP A 93 -7.00 1.46 20.21
C ASP A 93 -6.54 0.51 19.09
N ARG A 94 -5.92 1.04 18.04
CA ARG A 94 -5.41 0.29 16.90
C ARG A 94 -4.56 -0.90 17.33
N VAL A 95 -4.86 -2.07 16.80
CA VAL A 95 -4.07 -3.29 17.00
C VAL A 95 -2.88 -3.27 16.04
N ASP A 96 -1.74 -3.80 16.48
CA ASP A 96 -0.57 -3.93 15.61
C ASP A 96 -0.66 -5.23 14.82
N ASP A 97 -0.47 -5.12 13.51
CA ASP A 97 -0.55 -6.24 12.58
C ASP A 97 0.65 -7.18 12.73
N LYS A 98 0.38 -8.48 12.58
CA LYS A 98 1.37 -9.56 12.76
C LYS A 98 1.68 -10.31 11.47
N VAL A 99 1.30 -9.73 10.32
CA VAL A 99 1.72 -10.23 9.01
C VAL A 99 3.22 -10.02 8.84
N THR A 100 3.93 -11.07 8.45
CA THR A 100 5.40 -11.05 8.30
C THR A 100 5.83 -10.98 6.83
N SER A 101 4.99 -11.47 5.92
CA SER A 101 5.21 -11.37 4.47
C SER A 101 3.89 -11.31 3.71
N ILE A 102 3.85 -10.59 2.60
CA ILE A 102 2.67 -10.50 1.71
C ILE A 102 3.08 -10.93 0.30
N SER A 103 2.41 -11.95 -0.24
CA SER A 103 2.72 -12.51 -1.56
C SER A 103 1.44 -12.74 -2.36
N MET A 104 1.42 -12.27 -3.61
CA MET A 104 0.39 -12.59 -4.60
C MET A 104 1.11 -12.85 -5.93
N PRO A 105 1.61 -14.09 -6.16
CA PRO A 105 2.52 -14.40 -7.26
C PRO A 105 1.89 -14.26 -8.65
N ASP A 106 0.56 -14.31 -8.73
CA ASP A 106 -0.21 -14.26 -9.98
C ASP A 106 -0.86 -12.90 -10.23
N LEU A 107 -0.77 -11.96 -9.29
CA LEU A 107 -1.40 -10.65 -9.40
C LEU A 107 -0.72 -9.83 -10.50
N GLU A 108 -1.50 -9.43 -11.50
CA GLU A 108 -1.07 -8.67 -12.66
C GLU A 108 -1.56 -7.21 -12.61
N GLU A 109 -2.77 -7.00 -12.08
CA GLU A 109 -3.42 -5.68 -12.07
C GLU A 109 -4.15 -5.38 -10.76
N VAL A 110 -4.05 -4.13 -10.31
CA VAL A 110 -4.92 -3.53 -9.29
C VAL A 110 -5.56 -2.29 -9.88
N GLY A 111 -6.89 -2.28 -10.05
CA GLY A 111 -7.61 -1.16 -10.67
C GLY A 111 -7.71 0.09 -9.79
N GLY A 112 -7.63 -0.08 -8.47
CA GLY A 112 -7.61 0.97 -7.47
C GLY A 112 -6.19 1.27 -6.98
N TRP A 113 -6.06 1.49 -5.67
CA TRP A 113 -4.77 1.74 -5.03
C TRP A 113 -4.20 0.48 -4.36
N VAL A 114 -2.90 0.53 -4.09
CA VAL A 114 -2.18 -0.43 -3.26
C VAL A 114 -1.66 0.28 -2.02
N LEU A 115 -2.08 -0.17 -0.83
CA LEU A 115 -1.60 0.32 0.45
C LEU A 115 -0.93 -0.81 1.24
N ILE A 116 0.31 -0.58 1.67
CA ILE A 116 1.05 -1.45 2.58
C ILE A 116 1.66 -0.56 3.67
N GLY A 117 0.95 -0.42 4.78
CA GLY A 117 1.17 0.68 5.74
C GLY A 117 1.25 0.25 7.19
N TYR A 118 2.32 0.63 7.89
CA TYR A 118 2.47 0.49 9.35
C TYR A 118 2.43 -0.96 9.87
N LEU A 119 3.06 -1.86 9.13
CA LEU A 119 3.18 -3.28 9.45
C LEU A 119 4.54 -3.54 10.12
N ASN A 120 4.54 -3.57 11.46
CA ASN A 120 5.77 -3.64 12.27
C ASN A 120 6.59 -4.92 12.04
N GLU A 121 5.93 -6.00 11.66
CA GLU A 121 6.54 -7.33 11.48
C GLU A 121 6.83 -7.68 10.01
N LEU A 122 6.40 -6.84 9.06
CA LEU A 122 6.54 -7.10 7.63
C LEU A 122 8.01 -7.00 7.19
N THR A 123 8.51 -8.08 6.59
CA THR A 123 9.88 -8.15 6.07
C THR A 123 9.94 -8.32 4.56
N ASN A 124 8.85 -8.75 3.91
CA ASN A 124 8.83 -9.03 2.47
C ASN A 124 7.47 -8.77 1.83
N VAL A 125 7.48 -8.20 0.62
CA VAL A 125 6.33 -8.03 -0.27
C VAL A 125 6.72 -8.55 -1.66
N SER A 126 5.88 -9.38 -2.27
CA SER A 126 6.16 -9.98 -3.58
C SER A 126 4.92 -10.04 -4.47
N PHE A 127 4.85 -9.11 -5.45
CA PHE A 127 3.89 -9.12 -6.56
C PHE A 127 4.66 -9.15 -7.90
N PRO A 128 5.29 -10.29 -8.26
CA PRO A 128 6.28 -10.35 -9.33
C PRO A 128 5.69 -10.10 -10.73
N LYS A 129 4.39 -10.32 -10.93
CA LYS A 129 3.70 -10.10 -12.21
C LYS A 129 2.94 -8.77 -12.29
N LEU A 130 2.85 -8.04 -11.18
CA LEU A 130 2.05 -6.81 -11.11
C LEU A 130 2.63 -5.77 -12.04
N HIS A 131 1.87 -5.41 -13.07
CA HIS A 131 2.30 -4.47 -14.09
C HIS A 131 1.49 -3.18 -14.14
N SER A 132 0.32 -3.12 -13.49
CA SER A 132 -0.53 -1.92 -13.45
C SER A 132 -1.17 -1.69 -12.08
N ILE A 133 -1.11 -0.44 -11.62
CA ILE A 133 -1.89 0.08 -10.50
C ILE A 133 -2.70 1.27 -11.02
N GLY A 134 -4.02 1.20 -10.89
CA GLY A 134 -4.92 2.15 -11.54
C GLY A 134 -5.03 3.50 -10.84
N VAL A 135 -4.60 3.61 -9.58
CA VAL A 135 -4.61 4.86 -8.81
C VAL A 135 -3.23 5.11 -8.15
N ASP A 136 -3.12 4.98 -6.84
CA ASP A 136 -1.92 5.30 -6.06
C ASP A 136 -1.26 4.03 -5.51
N MET A 137 0.04 4.10 -5.26
CA MET A 137 0.76 3.12 -4.46
C MET A 137 1.39 3.80 -3.25
N ALA A 138 1.13 3.26 -2.06
CA ALA A 138 1.72 3.72 -0.81
C ALA A 138 2.35 2.55 -0.04
N VAL A 139 3.66 2.62 0.21
CA VAL A 139 4.40 1.70 1.08
C VAL A 139 5.05 2.50 2.19
N VAL A 140 4.45 2.49 3.38
CA VAL A 140 4.79 3.46 4.43
C VAL A 140 4.93 2.82 5.80
N GLY A 141 5.93 3.23 6.58
CA GLY A 141 6.03 2.91 8.01
C GLY A 141 6.22 1.43 8.32
N ASN A 142 6.90 0.67 7.46
CA ASN A 142 7.19 -0.75 7.65
C ASN A 142 8.65 -0.93 8.10
N PRO A 143 8.97 -0.89 9.41
CA PRO A 143 10.35 -0.73 9.90
C PRO A 143 11.29 -1.91 9.57
N LYS A 144 10.75 -3.11 9.34
CA LYS A 144 11.53 -4.30 9.01
C LYS A 144 11.58 -4.60 7.50
N LEU A 145 10.81 -3.89 6.69
CA LEU A 145 10.83 -4.01 5.23
C LEU A 145 11.95 -3.11 4.69
N LYS A 146 13.09 -3.73 4.34
CA LYS A 146 14.29 -3.01 3.90
C LYS A 146 14.37 -2.82 2.39
N SER A 147 13.65 -3.62 1.62
CA SER A 147 13.68 -3.54 0.16
C SER A 147 12.27 -3.67 -0.40
N ILE A 148 12.00 -2.96 -1.49
CA ILE A 148 10.77 -3.12 -2.26
C ILE A 148 11.10 -3.15 -3.76
N ALA A 149 10.55 -4.13 -4.45
CA ALA A 149 10.74 -4.29 -5.88
C ALA A 149 9.45 -4.76 -6.55
N PHE A 150 9.09 -4.10 -7.65
CA PHE A 150 8.01 -4.53 -8.52
C PHE A 150 8.55 -4.63 -9.95
N PRO A 151 9.13 -5.79 -10.32
CA PRO A 151 9.96 -5.91 -11.53
C PRO A 151 9.16 -5.75 -12.82
N GLU A 152 7.86 -6.06 -12.81
CA GLU A 152 6.97 -5.93 -13.97
C GLU A 152 6.14 -4.64 -13.97
N LEU A 153 6.22 -3.81 -12.93
CA LEU A 153 5.39 -2.60 -12.80
C LEU A 153 5.73 -1.61 -13.91
N LYS A 154 4.75 -1.33 -14.77
CA LYS A 154 4.87 -0.41 -15.91
C LYS A 154 4.12 0.89 -15.68
N ASN A 155 2.97 0.82 -15.03
CA ASN A 155 2.05 1.94 -14.84
C ASN A 155 1.58 2.04 -13.39
N VAL A 156 1.68 3.24 -12.83
CA VAL A 156 0.90 3.68 -11.68
C VAL A 156 0.22 4.96 -12.13
N THR A 157 -1.11 4.99 -12.24
CA THR A 157 -1.77 6.13 -12.88
C THR A 157 -1.48 7.44 -12.15
N SER A 158 -1.59 7.45 -10.82
CA SER A 158 -1.40 8.63 -9.97
C SER A 158 -0.02 8.63 -9.30
N GLY A 159 0.07 8.65 -7.97
CA GLY A 159 1.32 8.82 -7.25
C GLY A 159 1.91 7.52 -6.72
N VAL A 160 3.23 7.54 -6.53
CA VAL A 160 3.95 6.57 -5.72
C VAL A 160 4.51 7.25 -4.48
N LEU A 161 4.16 6.74 -3.29
CA LEU A 161 4.65 7.20 -2.00
C LEU A 161 5.37 6.06 -1.27
N ILE A 162 6.64 6.26 -0.98
CA ILE A 162 7.46 5.32 -0.18
C ILE A 162 8.07 6.09 0.97
N ASP A 163 7.76 5.70 2.21
CA ASP A 163 8.33 6.30 3.43
C ASP A 163 8.72 5.20 4.42
N GLY A 164 10.00 5.09 4.73
CA GLY A 164 10.47 4.07 5.68
C GLY A 164 11.97 3.98 5.78
N ASP A 165 12.44 2.81 6.19
CA ASP A 165 13.85 2.53 6.43
C ASP A 165 14.40 1.61 5.33
N PHE A 166 14.25 2.05 4.08
CA PHE A 166 14.59 1.28 2.89
C PHE A 166 16.07 1.40 2.53
N ASN A 167 16.66 0.29 2.12
CA ASN A 167 18.00 0.19 1.55
C ASN A 167 17.92 0.04 0.02
N GLU A 168 16.79 -0.48 -0.50
CA GLU A 168 16.60 -0.69 -1.93
C GLU A 168 15.15 -0.42 -2.35
N VAL A 169 14.99 0.27 -3.48
CA VAL A 169 13.73 0.51 -4.16
C VAL A 169 13.95 0.27 -5.65
N SER A 170 13.17 -0.61 -6.27
CA SER A 170 13.41 -1.02 -7.65
C SER A 170 12.13 -1.12 -8.50
N PHE A 171 12.10 -0.35 -9.59
CA PHE A 171 11.00 -0.27 -10.56
C PHE A 171 11.52 -0.29 -12.00
N PRO A 172 12.25 -1.34 -12.42
CA PRO A 172 13.04 -1.33 -13.65
C PRO A 172 12.21 -1.16 -14.93
N LYS A 173 10.91 -1.45 -14.88
CA LYS A 173 9.99 -1.37 -16.03
C LYS A 173 8.99 -0.22 -15.95
N LEU A 174 9.07 0.64 -14.93
CA LEU A 174 8.14 1.73 -14.74
C LEU A 174 8.30 2.75 -15.87
N LYS A 175 7.20 3.08 -16.52
CA LYS A 175 7.16 3.99 -17.68
C LYS A 175 6.25 5.19 -17.44
N GLN A 176 5.19 4.99 -16.67
CA GLN A 176 4.16 5.99 -16.45
C GLN A 176 3.85 6.11 -14.96
N VAL A 177 3.96 7.33 -14.45
CA VAL A 177 3.53 7.73 -13.11
C VAL A 177 3.18 9.21 -13.08
N GLY A 178 2.21 9.62 -12.27
CA GLY A 178 1.91 11.03 -12.05
C GLY A 178 3.03 11.76 -11.31
N PHE A 179 3.48 11.20 -10.18
CA PHE A 179 4.65 11.66 -9.44
C PHE A 179 5.19 10.54 -8.55
N MET A 180 6.43 10.65 -8.10
CA MET A 180 7.01 9.70 -7.14
C MET A 180 7.73 10.43 -6.02
N GLN A 181 7.43 10.05 -4.77
CA GLN A 181 8.12 10.54 -3.59
C GLN A 181 8.65 9.35 -2.80
N VAL A 182 9.97 9.34 -2.63
CA VAL A 182 10.67 8.37 -1.81
C VAL A 182 11.33 9.11 -0.66
N LYS A 183 11.07 8.64 0.56
CA LYS A 183 11.73 9.10 1.76
C LYS A 183 12.31 7.89 2.46
N SER A 184 13.63 7.83 2.58
CA SER A 184 14.29 6.75 3.30
C SER A 184 15.15 7.27 4.44
N THR A 185 15.09 6.57 5.58
CA THR A 185 16.06 6.69 6.67
C THR A 185 17.15 5.61 6.63
N GLY A 186 17.03 4.64 5.72
CA GLY A 186 17.98 3.54 5.55
C GLY A 186 19.11 3.89 4.58
N ASP A 187 19.78 2.87 4.06
CA ASP A 187 21.00 3.01 3.24
C ASP A 187 20.71 3.24 1.74
N LEU A 188 19.51 3.70 1.38
CA LEU A 188 19.11 3.91 -0.02
C LEU A 188 19.97 4.98 -0.71
N ASP A 189 20.58 4.64 -1.84
CA ASP A 189 21.23 5.60 -2.74
C ASP A 189 20.18 6.29 -3.63
N CYS A 190 19.68 7.44 -3.16
CA CYS A 190 18.69 8.24 -3.87
C CYS A 190 19.22 8.80 -5.20
N ARG A 191 20.53 9.06 -5.31
CA ARG A 191 21.10 9.55 -6.57
C ARG A 191 21.15 8.46 -7.63
N ALA A 192 21.55 7.25 -7.25
CA ALA A 192 21.54 6.10 -8.15
C ALA A 192 20.10 5.77 -8.58
N LEU A 193 19.15 5.76 -7.62
CA LEU A 193 17.73 5.57 -7.93
C LEU A 193 17.21 6.64 -8.91
N GLY A 194 17.51 7.91 -8.65
CA GLY A 194 17.10 9.00 -9.53
C GLY A 194 17.68 8.91 -10.94
N LYS A 195 18.96 8.53 -11.06
CA LYS A 195 19.56 8.25 -12.37
C LYS A 195 18.88 7.09 -13.10
N ASN A 196 18.55 6.01 -12.38
CA ASN A 196 17.85 4.86 -12.95
C ASN A 196 16.44 5.23 -13.46
N LEU A 197 15.79 6.18 -12.79
CA LEU A 197 14.46 6.67 -13.16
C LEU A 197 14.50 7.95 -14.02
N SER A 198 15.67 8.38 -14.49
CA SER A 198 15.82 9.66 -15.22
C SER A 198 15.08 9.70 -16.56
N SER A 199 14.82 8.54 -17.17
CA SER A 199 14.02 8.44 -18.41
C SER A 199 12.52 8.34 -18.17
N LEU A 200 12.06 8.39 -16.92
CA LEU A 200 10.65 8.28 -16.58
C LEU A 200 9.88 9.53 -17.02
N VAL A 201 8.74 9.33 -17.68
CA VAL A 201 7.86 10.43 -18.07
C VAL A 201 6.76 10.56 -17.02
N PHE A 202 6.58 11.78 -16.50
CA PHE A 202 5.58 12.09 -15.49
C PHE A 202 4.27 12.57 -16.15
N HIS A 203 3.16 11.98 -15.73
CA HIS A 203 1.81 12.21 -16.26
C HIS A 203 0.87 12.67 -15.13
N PRO A 204 0.96 13.93 -14.67
CA PRO A 204 0.18 14.40 -13.53
C PRO A 204 -1.33 14.28 -13.78
N ASN A 205 -2.06 13.75 -12.80
CA ASN A 205 -3.52 13.54 -12.89
C ASN A 205 -4.35 14.68 -12.32
N SER A 206 -3.72 15.67 -11.70
CA SER A 206 -4.37 16.85 -11.16
C SER A 206 -3.47 18.09 -11.32
N PRO A 207 -4.04 19.31 -11.35
CA PRO A 207 -3.25 20.54 -11.35
C PRO A 207 -2.33 20.66 -10.14
N SER A 208 -2.68 20.01 -9.03
CA SER A 208 -1.85 20.00 -7.83
C SER A 208 -0.59 19.14 -7.99
N ASP A 209 -0.57 18.24 -8.97
CA ASP A 209 0.56 17.35 -9.28
C ASP A 209 1.43 17.88 -10.43
N GLU A 210 1.01 18.96 -11.10
CA GLU A 210 1.82 19.57 -12.15
C GLU A 210 3.19 20.00 -11.61
N GLY A 211 4.24 19.61 -12.33
CA GLY A 211 5.63 19.85 -11.92
C GLY A 211 6.14 18.95 -10.80
N LYS A 212 5.29 18.09 -10.21
CA LYS A 212 5.75 17.01 -9.33
C LYS A 212 6.36 15.91 -10.21
N GLY A 213 7.69 15.76 -10.13
CA GLY A 213 8.41 14.66 -10.77
C GLY A 213 8.74 13.56 -9.77
N PHE A 214 10.01 13.14 -9.76
CA PHE A 214 10.56 12.23 -8.76
C PHE A 214 11.38 13.00 -7.71
N THR A 215 11.02 12.82 -6.44
CA THR A 215 11.84 13.27 -5.30
C THR A 215 12.28 12.09 -4.45
N CYS A 216 13.54 12.13 -4.03
CA CYS A 216 14.12 11.15 -3.13
C CYS A 216 14.86 11.87 -2.01
N TRP A 217 14.40 11.65 -0.79
CA TRP A 217 14.94 12.29 0.41
C TRP A 217 15.63 11.27 1.32
N THR A 218 16.80 11.66 1.83
CA THR A 218 17.48 11.03 2.96
C THR A 218 18.01 12.09 3.92
N PHE A 219 18.54 11.67 5.08
CA PHE A 219 19.19 12.57 6.03
C PHE A 219 20.47 13.21 5.47
N ASP A 220 21.21 12.51 4.61
CA ASP A 220 22.37 13.07 3.93
C ASP A 220 21.93 13.96 2.77
N GLU A 221 22.17 15.27 2.89
CA GLU A 221 21.83 16.24 1.85
C GLU A 221 22.54 15.96 0.52
N ASN A 222 23.73 15.35 0.58
CA ASN A 222 24.46 14.94 -0.60
C ASN A 222 23.85 13.71 -1.26
N ASN A 223 22.97 12.97 -0.60
CA ASN A 223 22.23 11.82 -1.13
C ASN A 223 20.73 12.11 -1.25
N ARG A 224 20.38 13.33 -1.69
CA ARG A 224 19.02 13.68 -2.11
C ARG A 224 18.96 13.78 -3.63
N TYR A 225 17.78 13.56 -4.18
CA TYR A 225 17.52 13.67 -5.62
C TYR A 225 16.19 14.35 -5.87
N ASN A 226 16.12 15.18 -6.90
CA ASN A 226 14.91 15.77 -7.42
C ASN A 226 15.04 15.85 -8.94
N SER A 227 14.10 15.26 -9.68
CA SER A 227 14.12 15.24 -11.15
C SER A 227 13.93 16.62 -11.77
N SER A 228 13.42 17.58 -11.01
CA SER A 228 13.23 18.96 -11.48
C SER A 228 14.45 19.85 -11.23
N ASP A 229 15.47 19.37 -10.52
CA ASP A 229 16.72 20.11 -10.37
C ASP A 229 17.46 20.14 -11.71
N PRO A 230 18.08 21.27 -12.08
CA PRO A 230 18.91 21.32 -13.28
C PRO A 230 20.04 20.28 -13.16
N GLU A 231 20.30 19.54 -14.24
CA GLU A 231 21.40 18.59 -14.26
C GLU A 231 22.70 19.29 -13.83
N PRO A 232 23.52 18.69 -12.96
CA PRO A 232 24.77 19.29 -12.55
C PRO A 232 25.68 19.40 -13.78
N THR A 233 25.76 20.60 -14.35
CA THR A 233 26.71 20.94 -15.40
C THR A 233 28.11 20.87 -14.80
N GLY A 234 28.80 19.73 -14.95
CA GLY A 234 30.25 19.54 -14.87
C GLY A 234 31.00 20.10 -13.64
N ALA A 235 31.51 19.18 -12.81
CA ALA A 235 32.64 19.31 -11.87
C ALA A 235 32.59 20.42 -10.76
N PRO A 236 33.11 20.14 -9.55
CA PRO A 236 32.96 21.04 -8.41
C PRO A 236 33.97 22.20 -8.51
N THR A 237 33.48 23.42 -8.70
CA THR A 237 34.25 24.63 -8.41
C THR A 237 33.50 25.48 -7.40
N GLY A 238 33.99 25.48 -6.15
CA GLY A 238 34.02 26.62 -5.24
C GLY A 238 32.73 27.41 -4.95
N ALA A 239 32.17 27.17 -3.76
CA ALA A 239 31.58 28.14 -2.84
C ALA A 239 30.60 29.24 -3.34
N GLY A 240 29.30 29.00 -3.07
CA GLY A 240 28.36 29.93 -2.40
C GLY A 240 27.36 30.74 -3.25
N PRO A 241 26.27 31.31 -2.68
CA PRO A 241 25.55 30.99 -1.44
C PRO A 241 24.10 30.48 -1.69
N LYS A 242 23.52 29.95 -0.60
CA LYS A 242 22.18 29.39 -0.42
C LYS A 242 21.03 30.30 -0.89
N LEU A 243 20.01 29.70 -1.51
CA LEU A 243 18.63 30.18 -1.42
C LEU A 243 17.94 29.52 -0.21
N PRO A 244 17.13 30.26 0.57
CA PRO A 244 16.38 29.65 1.65
C PRO A 244 15.23 28.85 1.05
N TYR A 245 15.25 27.52 1.22
CA TYR A 245 14.03 26.73 1.11
C TYR A 245 13.11 27.17 2.25
N VAL A 246 12.11 27.99 1.91
CA VAL A 246 10.94 28.22 2.76
C VAL A 246 10.18 26.90 2.79
N LEU A 247 10.44 26.10 3.82
CA LEU A 247 9.47 25.12 4.29
C LEU A 247 8.20 25.91 4.59
N ASN A 248 7.15 25.72 3.79
CA ASN A 248 5.83 26.22 4.13
C ASN A 248 5.25 25.25 5.18
N PRO A 249 5.15 25.63 6.47
CA PRO A 249 4.58 24.78 7.50
C PRO A 249 3.11 25.20 7.65
N LEU A 250 2.21 24.51 6.96
CA LEU A 250 0.76 24.63 7.15
C LEU A 250 0.26 23.20 7.36
N HIS A 251 -0.40 22.78 8.44
CA HIS A 251 -0.93 23.44 9.62
C HIS A 251 -0.96 22.42 10.77
N ARG A 252 -1.15 22.96 11.99
CA ARG A 252 -1.15 22.33 13.32
C ARG A 252 -1.88 21.00 13.46
#